data_AF-A0A084QTE5-F1
#
_entry.id   AF-A0A084QTE5-F1
#
_cell.length_a   1.000
_cell.length_b   1.000
_cell.length_c   1.000
_cell.angle_alpha   90.00
_cell.angle_beta   90.00
_cell.angle_gamma   90.00
#
_symmetry.space_group_name_H-M   'P 1'
#
loop_
_entity.id
_entity.type
_entity.pdbx_description
1 polymer ?
#
loop_
_entity_poly.entity_id
_entity_poly.type
_entity_poly.pdbx_seq_one_letter_code
_entity_poly.pdbx_strand_id
1 'polypeptide(L)'
;MNRRRAARACDGCRKVKEKCEGGIPCRRCTHLQRNCAFSGHPGRARTSAAAQPDTVPGHDMTVPELLRRMANMERLLGHFIGNSKLDSETLQTLADSVDVKRAREPSAMEQRDLDGVEDEQEEMETTSNSSGKVKLDEVSFQPLENNATHYSGEFSHWNFSMRIKNWIEQTGPHRTDAPDAPKIKEFYRFEELQSPPDPSSLSSSFPPRHIADFLARAFFNHAESNYFFVDRTWLNRKLDVVFENPASLSRRDVPTLCIMYMVLAVGTQYAFLDSRDSSRNGADTGPFSEDNVGLMLYQQACKLLPDVITIASLESVQACLLIGLYTMPIDPSGLSWTYLNLASKLAIQNGMHRRYPSEGLDLVVRETRSRVWWTLYTLEK
;
A
#
# COMPACT_ATOMS: atom_id res chain seq x y z
N MET A 1 -12.38 -32.89 -40.51
CA MET A 1 -10.92 -33.12 -40.38
C MET A 1 -10.45 -32.60 -39.02
N ASN A 2 -10.00 -33.50 -38.16
CA ASN A 2 -9.71 -33.29 -36.74
C ASN A 2 -8.62 -32.20 -36.49
N ARG A 3 -8.99 -31.09 -35.83
CA ARG A 3 -8.03 -30.08 -35.31
C ARG A 3 -7.40 -30.59 -34.01
N ARG A 4 -6.31 -31.37 -34.11
CA ARG A 4 -5.48 -31.71 -32.94
C ARG A 4 -4.79 -30.45 -32.42
N ARG A 5 -5.05 -30.06 -31.17
CA ARG A 5 -4.26 -29.01 -30.48
C ARG A 5 -2.82 -29.48 -30.36
N ALA A 6 -1.86 -28.61 -30.65
CA ALA A 6 -0.45 -28.90 -30.43
C ALA A 6 -0.16 -28.92 -28.91
N ALA A 7 0.48 -29.98 -28.42
CA ALA A 7 0.89 -30.09 -27.02
C ALA A 7 1.96 -29.05 -26.63
N ARG A 8 2.78 -28.61 -27.59
CA ARG A 8 3.78 -27.57 -27.43
C ARG A 8 3.70 -26.60 -28.62
N ALA A 9 3.66 -25.30 -28.35
CA ALA A 9 3.79 -24.28 -29.38
C ALA A 9 5.26 -24.13 -29.81
N CYS A 10 5.51 -23.87 -31.09
CA CYS A 10 6.85 -23.53 -31.56
C CYS A 10 7.27 -22.14 -31.04
N ASP A 11 8.58 -21.87 -31.05
CA ASP A 11 9.14 -20.62 -30.54
C ASP A 11 8.65 -19.41 -31.33
N GLY A 12 8.44 -19.58 -32.65
CA GLY A 12 7.85 -18.57 -33.52
C GLY A 12 6.44 -18.15 -33.09
N CYS A 13 5.54 -19.11 -32.87
CA CYS A 13 4.18 -18.83 -32.37
C CYS A 13 4.18 -18.30 -30.94
N ARG A 14 5.12 -18.76 -30.10
CA ARG A 14 5.25 -18.30 -28.71
C ARG A 14 5.69 -16.83 -28.64
N LYS A 15 6.63 -16.42 -29.49
CA LYS A 15 7.14 -15.03 -29.55
C LYS A 15 6.05 -14.02 -29.91
N VAL A 16 5.09 -14.40 -30.76
CA VAL A 16 3.97 -13.52 -31.17
C VAL A 16 2.67 -13.76 -30.39
N LYS A 17 2.68 -14.64 -29.38
CA LYS A 17 1.50 -15.03 -28.57
C LYS A 17 0.30 -15.51 -29.41
N GLU A 18 0.55 -16.19 -30.53
CA GLU A 18 -0.49 -16.77 -31.39
C GLU A 18 -0.64 -18.30 -31.16
N LYS A 19 -1.83 -18.85 -31.45
CA LYS A 19 -2.12 -20.28 -31.32
C LYS A 19 -1.33 -21.11 -32.34
N CYS A 20 -0.49 -22.04 -31.85
CA CYS A 20 0.24 -22.98 -32.69
C CYS A 20 -0.66 -24.17 -33.09
N GLU A 21 -0.70 -24.48 -34.39
CA GLU A 21 -1.45 -25.63 -34.93
C GLU A 21 -0.64 -26.95 -34.91
N GLY A 22 0.64 -26.89 -34.52
CA GLY A 22 1.52 -28.05 -34.46
C GLY A 22 2.08 -28.46 -35.83
N GLY A 23 2.96 -29.45 -35.83
CA GLY A 23 3.78 -29.85 -36.98
C GLY A 23 5.16 -29.16 -37.00
N ILE A 24 6.13 -29.80 -37.66
CA ILE A 24 7.48 -29.26 -37.88
C ILE A 24 7.73 -29.23 -39.40
N PRO A 25 7.64 -28.08 -40.07
CA PRO A 25 7.23 -26.76 -39.55
C PRO A 25 5.72 -26.67 -39.28
N CYS A 26 5.31 -25.75 -38.40
CA CYS A 26 3.91 -25.55 -38.04
C CYS A 26 3.12 -24.94 -39.22
N ARG A 27 1.87 -25.36 -39.46
CA ARG A 27 1.08 -24.92 -40.65
C ARG A 27 0.96 -23.40 -40.78
N ARG A 28 0.82 -22.72 -39.63
CA ARG A 28 0.80 -21.25 -39.51
C ARG A 28 2.14 -20.62 -39.88
N CYS A 29 3.23 -21.22 -39.43
CA CYS A 29 4.61 -20.78 -39.71
C CYS A 29 4.92 -20.92 -41.20
N THR A 30 4.45 -22.00 -41.82
CA THR A 30 4.55 -22.25 -43.27
C THR A 30 3.81 -21.17 -44.06
N HIS A 31 2.55 -20.87 -43.70
CA HIS A 31 1.74 -19.88 -44.42
C HIS A 31 2.27 -18.45 -44.28
N LEU A 32 2.85 -18.12 -43.12
CA LEU A 32 3.40 -16.80 -42.83
C LEU A 32 4.89 -16.67 -43.17
N GLN A 33 5.50 -17.73 -43.74
CA GLN A 33 6.93 -17.81 -44.04
C GLN A 33 7.83 -17.39 -42.85
N ARG A 34 7.50 -17.86 -41.65
CA ARG A 34 8.25 -17.58 -40.41
C ARG A 34 9.10 -18.78 -40.03
N ASN A 35 10.24 -18.52 -39.38
CA ASN A 35 11.08 -19.59 -38.83
C ASN A 35 10.34 -20.37 -37.72
N CYS A 36 10.23 -21.68 -37.88
CA CYS A 36 9.55 -22.58 -36.94
C CYS A 36 10.56 -23.46 -36.21
N ALA A 37 11.05 -22.97 -35.06
CA ALA A 37 11.94 -23.72 -34.19
C ALA A 37 11.24 -24.21 -32.91
N PHE A 38 11.75 -25.29 -32.33
CA PHE A 38 11.35 -25.82 -31.01
C PHE A 38 12.61 -25.97 -30.14
N SER A 39 13.38 -24.89 -30.00
CA SER A 39 14.54 -24.81 -29.12
C SER A 39 14.09 -24.73 -27.65
N GLY A 40 13.98 -25.89 -27.00
CA GLY A 40 13.98 -25.97 -25.55
C GLY A 40 15.08 -26.94 -25.13
N HIS A 41 15.88 -26.52 -24.14
CA HIS A 41 16.97 -27.28 -23.53
C HIS A 41 16.62 -28.76 -23.32
N PRO A 42 17.55 -29.70 -23.61
CA PRO A 42 17.35 -31.10 -23.31
C PRO A 42 17.27 -31.29 -21.79
N GLY A 43 16.19 -31.92 -21.35
CA GLY A 43 15.99 -32.33 -19.98
C GLY A 43 17.09 -33.28 -19.52
N ARG A 44 17.49 -33.08 -18.26
CA ARG A 44 18.39 -33.88 -17.44
C ARG A 44 18.06 -35.38 -17.57
N ALA A 45 18.86 -36.11 -18.35
CA ALA A 45 18.88 -37.56 -18.30
C ALA A 45 19.63 -37.98 -17.03
N ARG A 46 18.93 -38.71 -16.15
CA ARG A 46 19.54 -39.42 -15.03
C ARG A 46 20.36 -40.58 -15.60
N THR A 47 21.67 -40.45 -15.60
CA THR A 47 22.60 -41.59 -15.66
C THR A 47 23.67 -41.39 -14.61
N SER A 48 23.65 -42.27 -13.61
CA SER A 48 24.69 -42.51 -12.63
C SER A 48 25.98 -42.94 -13.31
N ALA A 49 27.02 -42.11 -13.26
CA ALA A 49 28.39 -42.53 -13.48
C ALA A 49 29.32 -41.58 -12.70
N ALA A 50 30.26 -42.19 -11.99
CA ALA A 50 31.21 -41.57 -11.08
C ALA A 50 32.00 -40.42 -11.72
N ALA A 51 32.22 -39.35 -10.96
CA ALA A 51 33.13 -38.27 -11.32
C ALA A 51 34.15 -38.05 -10.19
N GLN A 52 35.42 -38.11 -10.61
CA GLN A 52 36.64 -37.80 -9.88
C GLN A 52 36.70 -36.28 -9.55
N PRO A 53 37.60 -35.85 -8.65
CA PRO A 53 37.70 -34.44 -8.28
C PRO A 53 38.48 -33.65 -9.35
N ASP A 54 37.80 -32.73 -10.03
CA ASP A 54 38.43 -31.75 -10.93
C ASP A 54 39.02 -30.58 -10.14
N THR A 55 40.33 -30.44 -10.26
CA THR A 55 41.16 -29.31 -9.84
C THR A 55 40.81 -28.03 -10.61
N VAL A 56 40.63 -26.92 -9.89
CA VAL A 56 40.47 -25.56 -10.45
C VAL A 56 41.80 -25.11 -11.10
N PRO A 57 41.84 -24.65 -12.36
CA PRO A 57 43.02 -24.00 -12.92
C PRO A 57 43.08 -22.55 -12.42
N GLY A 58 44.16 -22.20 -11.73
CA GLY A 58 44.49 -20.82 -11.38
C GLY A 58 44.64 -19.96 -12.64
N HIS A 59 43.89 -18.85 -12.70
CA HIS A 59 43.95 -17.91 -13.80
C HIS A 59 45.15 -16.96 -13.57
N ASP A 60 46.31 -17.32 -14.12
CA ASP A 60 47.47 -16.42 -14.17
C ASP A 60 47.16 -15.23 -15.08
N MET A 61 46.71 -14.14 -14.46
CA MET A 61 46.49 -12.86 -15.14
C MET A 61 47.84 -12.21 -15.45
N THR A 62 48.12 -11.97 -16.73
CA THR A 62 49.36 -11.31 -17.14
C THR A 62 49.37 -9.84 -16.67
N VAL A 63 50.55 -9.33 -16.28
CA VAL A 63 50.75 -7.94 -15.81
C VAL A 63 50.10 -6.88 -16.71
N PRO A 64 50.13 -6.98 -18.06
CA PRO A 64 49.47 -6.02 -18.94
C PRO A 64 47.93 -6.00 -18.80
N GLU A 65 47.31 -7.15 -18.56
CA GLU A 65 45.85 -7.23 -18.39
C GLU A 65 45.41 -6.68 -17.03
N LEU A 66 46.24 -6.86 -16.00
CA LEU A 66 46.03 -6.22 -14.69
C LEU A 66 46.08 -4.70 -14.78
N LEU A 67 47.07 -4.14 -15.48
CA LEU A 67 47.16 -2.69 -15.70
C LEU A 67 45.95 -2.14 -16.45
N ARG A 68 45.47 -2.87 -17.47
CA ARG A 68 44.28 -2.48 -18.24
C ARG A 68 43.02 -2.51 -17.37
N ARG A 69 42.90 -3.51 -16.50
CA ARG A 69 41.79 -3.63 -15.55
C ARG A 69 41.81 -2.49 -14.52
N MET A 70 42.98 -2.13 -13.99
CA MET A 70 43.15 -1.02 -13.05
C MET A 70 42.75 0.32 -13.66
N ALA A 71 43.22 0.62 -14.87
CA ALA A 71 42.86 1.86 -15.58
C ALA A 71 41.34 1.98 -15.84
N ASN A 72 40.67 0.85 -16.15
CA ASN A 72 39.22 0.83 -16.31
C ASN A 72 38.47 1.03 -14.98
N MET A 73 38.98 0.47 -13.88
CA MET A 73 38.39 0.69 -12.55
C MET A 73 38.54 2.14 -12.09
N GLU A 74 39.69 2.77 -12.28
CA GLU A 74 39.91 4.19 -11.93
C GLU A 74 38.92 5.11 -12.67
N ARG A 75 38.67 4.83 -13.96
CA ARG A 75 37.72 5.60 -14.77
C ARG A 75 36.27 5.42 -14.31
N LEU A 76 35.89 4.21 -13.89
CA LEU A 76 34.58 3.94 -13.32
C LEU A 76 34.41 4.66 -11.97
N LEU A 77 35.39 4.55 -11.09
CA LEU A 77 35.37 5.18 -9.78
C LEU A 77 35.33 6.71 -9.88
N GLY A 78 36.08 7.31 -10.81
CA GLY A 78 36.03 8.76 -11.06
C GLY A 78 34.65 9.26 -11.45
N HIS A 79 33.86 8.45 -12.18
CA HIS A 79 32.49 8.78 -12.54
C HIS A 79 31.51 8.72 -11.35
N PHE A 80 31.70 7.77 -10.43
CA PHE A 80 30.78 7.57 -9.29
C PHE A 80 31.13 8.43 -8.06
N ILE A 81 32.41 8.76 -7.85
CA ILE A 81 32.90 9.44 -6.65
C ILE A 81 33.10 10.96 -6.89
N GLY A 82 33.16 11.40 -8.15
CA GLY A 82 33.29 12.81 -8.53
C GLY A 82 34.69 13.37 -8.25
N ASN A 83 35.45 13.63 -9.33
CA ASN A 83 36.73 14.38 -9.42
C ASN A 83 37.69 14.39 -8.21
N SER A 84 37.75 13.29 -7.47
CA SER A 84 38.72 13.06 -6.40
C SER A 84 39.95 12.41 -7.02
N LYS A 85 41.15 12.87 -6.66
CA LYS A 85 42.39 12.23 -7.14
C LYS A 85 42.47 10.82 -6.53
N LEU A 86 42.41 9.80 -7.37
CA LEU A 86 42.52 8.39 -7.00
C LEU A 86 44.00 7.98 -6.92
N ASP A 87 44.78 8.63 -6.08
CA ASP A 87 46.15 8.23 -5.80
C ASP A 87 46.19 7.03 -4.82
N SER A 88 47.32 6.30 -4.82
CA SER A 88 47.44 5.06 -4.04
C SER A 88 47.20 5.27 -2.55
N GLU A 89 47.55 6.43 -1.99
CA GLU A 89 47.40 6.73 -0.57
C GLU A 89 45.93 6.93 -0.17
N THR A 90 45.14 7.61 -1.00
CA THR A 90 43.70 7.80 -0.76
C THR A 90 42.91 6.50 -0.96
N LEU A 91 43.32 5.66 -1.91
CA LEU A 91 42.71 4.34 -2.12
C LEU A 91 43.02 3.37 -0.96
N GLN A 92 44.23 3.43 -0.40
CA GLN A 92 44.62 2.56 0.71
C GLN A 92 43.86 2.91 2.00
N THR A 93 43.74 4.19 2.31
CA THR A 93 42.93 4.66 3.47
C THR A 93 41.45 4.31 3.35
N LEU A 94 40.87 4.36 2.14
CA LEU A 94 39.50 3.92 1.90
C LEU A 94 39.36 2.39 2.07
N ALA A 95 40.29 1.59 1.57
CA ALA A 95 40.28 0.14 1.71
C ALA A 95 40.36 -0.27 3.20
N ASP A 96 41.29 0.31 3.95
CA ASP A 96 41.47 0.04 5.38
C ASP A 96 40.21 0.39 6.19
N SER A 97 39.47 1.43 5.79
CA SER A 97 38.21 1.81 6.44
C SER A 97 37.07 0.80 6.24
N VAL A 98 37.11 0.02 5.15
CA VAL A 98 36.13 -1.04 4.87
C VAL A 98 36.42 -2.28 5.72
N ASP A 99 37.69 -2.63 5.87
CA ASP A 99 38.11 -3.79 6.66
C ASP A 99 37.87 -3.57 8.16
N VAL A 100 38.06 -2.34 8.65
CA VAL A 100 37.73 -1.96 10.04
C VAL A 100 36.23 -2.03 10.32
N LYS A 101 35.37 -1.71 9.34
CA LYS A 101 33.90 -1.86 9.50
C LYS A 101 33.48 -3.32 9.56
N ARG A 102 34.16 -4.20 8.82
CA ARG A 102 33.87 -5.64 8.79
C ARG A 102 34.31 -6.35 10.08
N ALA A 103 35.35 -5.84 10.75
CA ALA A 103 35.85 -6.40 12.01
C ALA A 103 35.03 -6.03 13.27
N ARG A 104 34.03 -5.14 13.17
CA ARG A 104 33.22 -4.66 14.30
C ARG A 104 31.87 -5.36 14.48
N GLU A 105 31.50 -6.31 13.62
CA GLU A 105 30.32 -7.16 13.82
C GLU A 105 30.72 -8.45 14.55
N PRO A 106 30.26 -8.70 15.79
CA PRO A 106 30.53 -9.96 16.47
C PRO A 106 29.64 -11.07 15.91
N SER A 107 30.28 -12.14 15.44
CA SER A 107 29.67 -13.44 15.16
C SER A 107 29.15 -14.07 16.46
N ALA A 108 27.85 -14.36 16.55
CA ALA A 108 27.26 -15.16 17.62
C ALA A 108 26.33 -16.24 17.03
N MET A 109 26.85 -17.46 17.03
CA MET A 109 26.17 -18.76 16.89
C MET A 109 26.79 -19.56 18.05
N GLU A 110 26.09 -20.10 19.04
CA GLU A 110 25.20 -21.26 18.96
C GLU A 110 24.61 -21.60 20.36
N GLN A 111 23.32 -22.00 20.42
CA GLN A 111 22.67 -23.04 21.26
C GLN A 111 21.14 -22.77 21.31
N ARG A 112 20.30 -23.41 20.47
CA ARG A 112 19.53 -24.67 20.71
C ARG A 112 18.65 -24.58 21.99
N ASP A 113 17.32 -24.71 21.99
CA ASP A 113 16.45 -25.66 21.28
C ASP A 113 14.93 -25.28 21.36
N LEU A 114 14.21 -25.64 20.29
CA LEU A 114 12.83 -26.21 20.17
C LEU A 114 11.51 -25.37 20.13
N ASP A 115 10.74 -25.71 19.08
CA ASP A 115 9.31 -25.56 18.73
C ASP A 115 8.72 -24.16 18.44
N GLY A 116 8.06 -23.86 17.32
CA GLY A 116 7.65 -24.61 16.13
C GLY A 116 6.60 -23.80 15.33
N VAL A 117 6.71 -23.85 13.99
CA VAL A 117 5.79 -23.37 12.93
C VAL A 117 5.85 -21.88 12.55
N GLU A 118 6.65 -21.56 11.51
CA GLU A 118 6.49 -20.37 10.66
C GLU A 118 6.26 -20.79 9.21
N ASP A 119 5.21 -20.22 8.60
CA ASP A 119 4.85 -20.34 7.18
C ASP A 119 5.84 -19.57 6.31
N GLU A 120 6.43 -20.26 5.33
CA GLU A 120 7.31 -19.71 4.30
C GLU A 120 6.51 -18.83 3.31
N GLN A 121 6.80 -17.53 3.26
CA GLN A 121 6.52 -16.70 2.09
C GLN A 121 7.84 -16.40 1.37
N GLU A 122 8.04 -17.08 0.24
CA GLU A 122 9.18 -16.90 -0.66
C GLU A 122 9.17 -15.48 -1.29
N GLU A 123 10.10 -14.62 -0.87
CA GLU A 123 10.52 -13.47 -1.66
C GLU A 123 11.52 -13.92 -2.73
N MET A 124 11.03 -14.09 -3.97
CA MET A 124 11.85 -14.41 -5.13
C MET A 124 12.48 -13.13 -5.72
N GLU A 125 13.59 -12.64 -5.15
CA GLU A 125 14.42 -11.63 -5.80
C GLU A 125 15.21 -12.26 -6.96
N THR A 126 14.76 -12.03 -8.20
CA THR A 126 15.55 -12.36 -9.40
C THR A 126 16.46 -11.20 -9.78
N THR A 127 17.67 -11.17 -9.21
CA THR A 127 18.74 -10.29 -9.67
C THR A 127 19.27 -10.73 -11.03
N SER A 128 18.63 -10.25 -12.10
CA SER A 128 19.19 -10.33 -13.46
C SER A 128 19.98 -9.05 -13.76
N ASN A 129 21.30 -9.17 -13.77
CA ASN A 129 22.21 -8.14 -14.29
C ASN A 129 22.20 -8.18 -15.82
N SER A 130 21.48 -7.25 -16.44
CA SER A 130 21.70 -6.86 -17.83
C SER A 130 21.54 -5.34 -17.98
N SER A 131 22.42 -4.76 -18.80
CA SER A 131 22.61 -3.34 -19.01
C SER A 131 21.30 -2.60 -19.36
N GLY A 132 21.04 -1.48 -18.67
CA GLY A 132 19.90 -0.60 -18.94
C GLY A 132 18.64 -0.86 -18.12
N LYS A 133 18.75 -1.02 -16.79
CA LYS A 133 17.57 -1.00 -15.91
C LYS A 133 16.98 0.41 -15.85
N VAL A 134 15.94 0.66 -16.64
CA VAL A 134 14.89 1.61 -16.24
C VAL A 134 14.33 1.05 -14.93
N LYS A 135 14.50 1.76 -13.80
CA LYS A 135 13.93 1.35 -12.50
C LYS A 135 12.42 1.22 -12.65
N LEU A 136 11.92 -0.01 -12.78
CA LEU A 136 10.49 -0.27 -12.97
C LEU A 136 9.71 -0.12 -11.66
N ASP A 137 10.38 -0.22 -10.51
CA ASP A 137 9.74 -0.46 -9.20
C ASP A 137 9.57 0.80 -8.33
N GLU A 138 9.55 1.99 -8.92
CA GLU A 138 9.49 3.23 -8.15
C GLU A 138 8.04 3.52 -7.71
N VAL A 139 7.66 2.98 -6.56
CA VAL A 139 6.45 3.37 -5.83
C VAL A 139 6.68 4.75 -5.23
N SER A 140 5.74 5.68 -5.43
CA SER A 140 5.80 7.01 -4.82
C SER A 140 4.72 7.19 -3.76
N PHE A 141 5.12 7.85 -2.67
CA PHE A 141 4.24 8.28 -1.59
C PHE A 141 4.40 9.79 -1.42
N GLN A 142 3.28 10.50 -1.38
CA GLN A 142 3.28 11.93 -1.11
C GLN A 142 2.26 12.26 -0.03
N PRO A 143 2.70 12.71 1.15
CA PRO A 143 1.80 13.27 2.15
C PRO A 143 1.03 14.44 1.56
N LEU A 144 -0.26 14.48 1.82
CA LEU A 144 -1.15 15.60 1.53
C LEU A 144 -1.68 16.16 2.85
N GLU A 145 -2.46 17.24 2.76
CA GLU A 145 -3.17 17.77 3.92
C GLU A 145 -4.19 16.77 4.49
N ASN A 146 -4.53 16.91 5.77
CA ASN A 146 -5.57 16.14 6.48
C ASN A 146 -5.33 14.62 6.52
N ASN A 147 -4.11 14.16 6.82
CA ASN A 147 -3.76 12.74 6.89
C ASN A 147 -4.07 11.94 5.60
N ALA A 148 -4.29 12.61 4.47
CA ALA A 148 -4.35 11.99 3.18
C ALA A 148 -2.94 11.70 2.69
N THR A 149 -2.77 10.60 1.96
CA THR A 149 -1.51 10.27 1.32
C THR A 149 -1.82 9.89 -0.11
N HIS A 150 -1.10 10.45 -1.07
CA HIS A 150 -1.16 9.96 -2.43
C HIS A 150 -0.20 8.79 -2.59
N TYR A 151 -0.74 7.65 -2.98
CA TYR A 151 0.04 6.47 -3.36
C TYR A 151 -0.01 6.28 -4.87
N SER A 152 1.15 6.04 -5.46
CA SER A 152 1.28 5.67 -6.86
C SER A 152 2.16 4.46 -7.03
N GLY A 153 1.53 3.36 -7.43
CA GLY A 153 2.22 2.12 -7.76
C GLY A 153 3.01 2.21 -9.07
N GLU A 154 3.89 1.24 -9.26
CA GLU A 154 4.79 1.07 -10.42
C GLU A 154 4.12 1.26 -11.80
N PHE A 155 2.85 0.83 -11.96
CA PHE A 155 2.08 0.94 -13.21
C PHE A 155 0.97 2.00 -13.15
N SER A 156 1.02 2.91 -12.18
CA SER A 156 0.00 3.96 -12.05
C SER A 156 0.06 4.94 -13.23
N HIS A 157 -1.12 5.43 -13.64
CA HIS A 157 -1.23 6.52 -14.62
C HIS A 157 -0.41 7.74 -14.20
N TRP A 158 -0.35 8.01 -12.89
CA TRP A 158 0.45 9.08 -12.32
C TRP A 158 1.95 8.91 -12.59
N ASN A 159 2.53 7.75 -12.26
CA ASN A 159 3.95 7.49 -12.52
C ASN A 159 4.27 7.58 -14.03
N PHE A 160 3.36 7.12 -14.89
CA PHE A 160 3.50 7.29 -16.34
C PHE A 160 3.48 8.77 -16.75
N SER A 161 2.50 9.54 -16.28
CA SER A 161 2.39 10.99 -16.55
C SER A 161 3.60 11.78 -16.03
N MET A 162 4.10 11.45 -14.84
CA MET A 162 5.28 12.10 -14.27
C MET A 162 6.55 11.75 -15.06
N ARG A 163 6.69 10.51 -15.54
CA ARG A 163 7.78 10.13 -16.45
C ARG A 163 7.73 10.91 -17.76
N ILE A 164 6.54 11.12 -18.33
CA ILE A 164 6.36 11.96 -19.53
C ILE A 164 6.72 13.41 -19.21
N LYS A 165 6.24 13.97 -18.09
CA LYS A 165 6.57 15.33 -17.65
C LYS A 165 8.09 15.52 -17.55
N ASN A 166 8.76 14.64 -16.81
CA ASN A 166 10.21 14.67 -16.64
C ASN A 166 10.95 14.52 -17.99
N TRP A 167 10.46 13.66 -18.89
CA TRP A 167 11.04 13.50 -20.22
C TRP A 167 10.88 14.77 -21.07
N ILE A 168 9.71 15.43 -21.02
CA ILE A 168 9.47 16.71 -21.71
C ILE A 168 10.38 17.81 -21.14
N GLU A 169 10.52 17.89 -19.82
CA GLU A 169 11.39 18.87 -19.15
C GLU A 169 12.87 18.67 -19.50
N GLN A 170 13.31 17.42 -19.69
CA GLN A 170 14.69 17.09 -20.08
C GLN A 170 14.99 17.28 -21.56
N THR A 171 14.00 17.12 -22.45
CA THR A 171 14.19 17.17 -23.91
C THR A 171 13.68 18.46 -24.56
N GLY A 172 12.83 19.22 -23.87
CA GLY A 172 12.33 20.50 -24.35
C GLY A 172 13.42 21.57 -24.35
N PRO A 173 13.34 22.58 -25.24
CA PRO A 173 14.16 23.78 -25.10
C PRO A 173 13.90 24.33 -23.69
N HIS A 174 14.95 24.71 -22.94
CA HIS A 174 14.82 25.33 -21.62
C HIS A 174 13.75 26.42 -21.67
N ARG A 175 12.51 26.07 -21.31
CA ARG A 175 11.49 27.05 -21.04
C ARG A 175 12.01 27.70 -19.78
N THR A 176 12.54 28.91 -19.93
CA THR A 176 12.62 29.85 -18.81
C THR A 176 11.24 29.79 -18.15
N ASP A 177 11.17 29.22 -16.96
CA ASP A 177 9.95 29.19 -16.17
C ASP A 177 9.40 30.60 -16.20
N ALA A 178 8.27 30.80 -16.90
CA ALA A 178 7.57 32.05 -16.80
C ALA A 178 7.20 32.15 -15.31
N PRO A 179 7.60 33.21 -14.59
CA PRO A 179 7.33 33.31 -13.16
C PRO A 179 5.82 33.19 -12.82
N ASP A 180 4.96 33.41 -13.82
CA ASP A 180 3.49 33.34 -13.77
C ASP A 180 2.88 32.07 -14.40
N ALA A 181 3.65 31.02 -14.70
CA ALA A 181 3.05 29.76 -15.13
C ALA A 181 2.18 29.20 -14.00
N PRO A 182 0.88 28.89 -14.24
CA PRO A 182 0.02 28.40 -13.19
C PRO A 182 0.59 27.11 -12.64
N LYS A 183 0.90 27.09 -11.34
CA LYS A 183 1.28 25.88 -10.62
C LYS A 183 0.08 24.93 -10.63
N ILE A 184 0.03 24.04 -11.62
CA ILE A 184 -0.98 22.98 -11.67
C ILE A 184 -0.76 22.14 -10.41
N LYS A 185 -1.76 22.10 -9.54
CA LYS A 185 -1.76 21.26 -8.34
C LYS A 185 -1.54 19.82 -8.84
N GLU A 186 -0.37 19.26 -8.53
CA GLU A 186 0.02 17.93 -9.01
C GLU A 186 -1.01 16.86 -8.62
N PHE A 187 -1.76 17.08 -7.53
CA PHE A 187 -2.88 16.24 -7.11
C PHE A 187 -4.15 17.05 -7.00
N TYR A 188 -4.97 16.99 -8.04
CA TYR A 188 -6.29 17.58 -8.06
C TYR A 188 -7.32 16.53 -7.63
N ARG A 189 -7.95 16.76 -6.48
CA ARG A 189 -9.25 16.13 -6.16
C ARG A 189 -10.34 17.13 -6.50
N PHE A 190 -11.42 16.64 -7.07
CA PHE A 190 -12.50 17.47 -7.57
C PHE A 190 -13.36 17.98 -6.41
N GLU A 191 -12.86 19.00 -5.70
CA GLU A 191 -13.50 19.60 -4.52
C GLU A 191 -14.89 20.18 -4.83
N GLU A 192 -15.18 20.45 -6.12
CA GLU A 192 -16.49 20.91 -6.61
C GLU A 192 -17.57 19.81 -6.57
N LEU A 193 -17.20 18.52 -6.49
CA LEU A 193 -18.18 17.43 -6.28
C LEU A 193 -18.63 17.32 -4.81
N GLN A 194 -17.97 18.03 -3.90
CA GLN A 194 -18.31 18.00 -2.49
C GLN A 194 -19.51 18.88 -2.18
N SER A 195 -20.30 18.45 -1.20
CA SER A 195 -21.49 19.17 -0.76
C SER A 195 -21.13 20.58 -0.27
N PRO A 196 -21.96 21.61 -0.53
CA PRO A 196 -21.75 22.95 0.01
C PRO A 196 -21.49 22.90 1.52
N PRO A 197 -20.55 23.69 2.06
CA PRO A 197 -20.26 23.66 3.48
C PRO A 197 -21.46 24.21 4.24
N ASP A 198 -22.20 23.34 4.93
CA ASP A 198 -23.23 23.75 5.89
C ASP A 198 -22.76 23.37 7.30
N PRO A 199 -22.05 24.25 8.00
CA PRO A 199 -21.49 23.95 9.33
C PRO A 199 -22.59 23.66 10.36
N SER A 200 -23.83 24.11 10.13
CA SER A 200 -24.92 23.93 11.07
C SER A 200 -25.52 22.52 11.04
N SER A 201 -25.55 21.86 9.88
CA SER A 201 -26.05 20.48 9.75
C SER A 201 -25.05 19.42 10.17
N LEU A 202 -23.76 19.76 10.26
CA LEU A 202 -22.68 18.83 10.60
C LEU A 202 -22.76 18.30 12.04
N SER A 203 -23.22 19.11 13.01
CA SER A 203 -23.29 18.73 14.43
C SER A 203 -24.72 18.64 14.99
N SER A 204 -25.75 19.08 14.26
CA SER A 204 -27.10 19.24 14.80
C SER A 204 -27.80 17.94 15.22
N SER A 205 -27.31 16.79 14.77
CA SER A 205 -27.92 15.48 15.03
C SER A 205 -27.21 14.67 16.11
N PHE A 206 -26.22 15.26 16.79
CA PHE A 206 -25.55 14.59 17.91
C PHE A 206 -26.47 14.49 19.13
N PRO A 207 -26.44 13.36 19.85
CA PRO A 207 -27.18 13.23 21.10
C PRO A 207 -26.56 14.12 22.19
N PRO A 208 -27.29 14.40 23.29
CA PRO A 208 -26.74 15.11 24.43
C PRO A 208 -25.40 14.53 24.89
N ARG A 209 -24.49 15.41 25.35
CA ARG A 209 -23.09 15.06 25.69
C ARG A 209 -22.96 13.80 26.54
N HIS A 210 -23.75 13.68 27.60
CA HIS A 210 -23.72 12.53 28.50
C HIS A 210 -24.10 11.20 27.82
N ILE A 211 -25.01 11.23 26.84
CA ILE A 211 -25.38 10.07 26.02
C ILE A 211 -24.25 9.75 25.04
N ALA A 212 -23.68 10.76 24.38
CA ALA A 212 -22.54 10.58 23.49
C ALA A 212 -21.35 9.92 24.23
N ASP A 213 -21.02 10.42 25.42
CA ASP A 213 -19.95 9.86 26.26
C ASP A 213 -20.27 8.44 26.75
N PHE A 214 -21.55 8.11 26.98
CA PHE A 214 -21.97 6.75 27.32
C PHE A 214 -21.82 5.79 26.14
N LEU A 215 -22.33 6.14 24.96
CA LEU A 215 -22.25 5.30 23.77
C LEU A 215 -20.80 5.13 23.29
N ALA A 216 -19.98 6.18 23.35
CA ALA A 216 -18.55 6.08 23.05
C ALA A 216 -17.85 5.12 24.02
N ARG A 217 -18.16 5.17 25.32
CA ARG A 217 -17.63 4.20 26.29
C ARG A 217 -18.07 2.77 25.98
N ALA A 218 -19.35 2.55 25.67
CA ALA A 218 -19.86 1.23 25.30
C ALA A 218 -19.13 0.67 24.06
N PHE A 219 -18.88 1.52 23.05
CA PHE A 219 -18.07 1.14 21.88
C PHE A 219 -16.66 0.68 22.26
N PHE A 220 -15.92 1.49 23.03
CA PHE A 220 -14.55 1.16 23.41
C PHE A 220 -14.46 -0.06 24.36
N ASN A 221 -15.48 -0.30 25.18
CA ASN A 221 -15.51 -1.41 26.11
C ASN A 221 -15.81 -2.74 25.42
N HIS A 222 -16.66 -2.73 24.39
CA HIS A 222 -17.24 -3.96 23.83
C HIS A 222 -16.92 -4.18 22.35
N ALA A 223 -16.99 -3.15 21.51
CA ALA A 223 -16.77 -3.25 20.07
C ALA A 223 -15.27 -3.27 19.70
N GLU A 224 -14.44 -2.44 20.36
CA GLU A 224 -12.98 -2.38 20.14
C GLU A 224 -12.21 -3.41 21.00
N SER A 225 -12.71 -4.64 21.12
CA SER A 225 -12.04 -5.66 21.93
C SER A 225 -10.88 -6.33 21.20
N ASN A 226 -11.05 -6.63 19.91
CA ASN A 226 -10.11 -7.46 19.13
C ASN A 226 -9.44 -6.71 17.97
N TYR A 227 -9.93 -5.52 17.65
CA TYR A 227 -9.63 -4.80 16.41
C TYR A 227 -9.45 -3.33 16.70
N PHE A 228 -8.58 -2.65 15.94
CA PHE A 228 -8.34 -1.23 16.10
C PHE A 228 -9.07 -0.43 15.03
N PHE A 229 -9.97 0.46 15.47
CA PHE A 229 -10.71 1.34 14.57
C PHE A 229 -10.21 2.77 14.66
N VAL A 230 -10.18 3.33 15.88
CA VAL A 230 -9.84 4.73 16.16
C VAL A 230 -9.18 4.86 17.53
N ASP A 231 -8.32 5.86 17.72
CA ASP A 231 -7.74 6.12 19.05
C ASP A 231 -8.77 6.78 19.98
N ARG A 232 -8.92 6.22 21.18
CA ARG A 232 -9.87 6.70 22.19
C ARG A 232 -9.63 8.14 22.63
N THR A 233 -8.37 8.52 22.85
CA THR A 233 -8.05 9.87 23.32
C THR A 233 -8.28 10.90 22.22
N TRP A 234 -7.97 10.53 20.97
CA TRP A 234 -8.23 11.33 19.79
C TRP A 234 -9.73 11.55 19.59
N LEU A 235 -10.55 10.50 19.68
CA LEU A 235 -12.00 10.62 19.51
C LEU A 235 -12.61 11.55 20.57
N ASN A 236 -12.24 11.37 21.84
CA ASN A 236 -12.77 12.21 22.93
C ASN A 236 -12.42 13.69 22.73
N ARG A 237 -11.17 14.01 22.37
CA ARG A 237 -10.77 15.39 22.04
C ARG A 237 -11.58 15.97 20.89
N LYS A 238 -11.90 15.14 19.88
CA LYS A 238 -12.70 15.60 18.74
C LYS A 238 -14.17 15.79 19.11
N LEU A 239 -14.73 14.94 19.98
CA LEU A 239 -16.07 15.15 20.55
C LEU A 239 -16.13 16.45 21.37
N ASP A 240 -15.11 16.74 22.20
CA ASP A 240 -15.03 17.99 22.95
C ASP A 240 -15.16 19.21 22.03
N VAL A 241 -14.43 19.23 20.91
CA VAL A 241 -14.50 20.31 19.91
C VAL A 241 -15.92 20.47 19.33
N VAL A 242 -16.61 19.36 19.03
CA VAL A 242 -17.97 19.40 18.49
C VAL A 242 -18.97 19.98 19.48
N PHE A 243 -18.86 19.65 20.77
CA PHE A 243 -19.78 20.12 21.80
C PHE A 243 -19.46 21.53 22.32
N GLU A 244 -18.18 21.92 22.36
CA GLU A 244 -17.75 23.22 22.90
C GLU A 244 -17.68 24.31 21.83
N ASN A 245 -17.23 23.98 20.62
CA ASN A 245 -17.01 24.94 19.54
C ASN A 245 -17.41 24.37 18.16
N PRO A 246 -18.71 24.08 17.93
CA PRO A 246 -19.18 23.57 16.65
C PRO A 246 -18.92 24.51 15.48
N ALA A 247 -18.76 25.82 15.73
CA ALA A 247 -18.46 26.82 14.70
C ALA A 247 -17.06 26.66 14.07
N SER A 248 -16.15 25.92 14.72
CA SER A 248 -14.82 25.60 14.20
C SER A 248 -14.83 24.48 13.16
N LEU A 249 -15.94 23.76 13.02
CA LEU A 249 -16.06 22.62 12.11
C LEU A 249 -16.08 23.08 10.66
N SER A 250 -15.26 22.42 9.85
CA SER A 250 -15.16 22.67 8.43
C SER A 250 -15.52 21.42 7.64
N ARG A 251 -15.60 21.56 6.31
CA ARG A 251 -15.76 20.42 5.41
C ARG A 251 -14.63 19.38 5.57
N ARG A 252 -13.44 19.79 6.00
CA ARG A 252 -12.30 18.88 6.22
C ARG A 252 -12.55 17.89 7.37
N ASP A 253 -13.45 18.24 8.28
CA ASP A 253 -13.79 17.43 9.45
C ASP A 253 -14.89 16.41 9.17
N VAL A 254 -15.47 16.39 7.97
CA VAL A 254 -16.57 15.49 7.59
C VAL A 254 -16.24 14.00 7.84
N PRO A 255 -15.05 13.46 7.49
CA PRO A 255 -14.71 12.07 7.84
C PRO A 255 -14.63 11.84 9.34
N THR A 256 -14.16 12.84 10.09
CA THR A 256 -14.10 12.77 11.57
C THR A 256 -15.51 12.74 12.17
N LEU A 257 -16.44 13.54 11.64
CA LEU A 257 -17.84 13.52 12.06
C LEU A 257 -18.52 12.20 11.71
N CYS A 258 -18.24 11.64 10.53
CA CYS A 258 -18.74 10.33 10.13
C CYS A 258 -18.25 9.24 11.09
N ILE A 259 -16.96 9.25 11.46
CA ILE A 259 -16.40 8.38 12.50
C ILE A 259 -17.18 8.53 13.80
N MET A 260 -17.41 9.76 14.28
CA MET A 260 -18.13 9.96 15.54
C MET A 260 -19.56 9.41 15.48
N TYR A 261 -20.33 9.73 14.44
CA TYR A 261 -21.67 9.18 14.26
C TYR A 261 -21.66 7.65 14.28
N MET A 262 -20.68 7.03 13.61
CA MET A 262 -20.58 5.58 13.57
C MET A 262 -20.10 4.95 14.86
N VAL A 263 -19.18 5.56 15.60
CA VAL A 263 -18.79 5.10 16.94
C VAL A 263 -20.01 5.14 17.87
N LEU A 264 -20.79 6.21 17.84
CA LEU A 264 -22.01 6.32 18.63
C LEU A 264 -23.07 5.29 18.19
N ALA A 265 -23.26 5.09 16.88
CA ALA A 265 -24.20 4.12 16.33
C ALA A 265 -23.82 2.66 16.67
N VAL A 266 -22.53 2.31 16.59
CA VAL A 266 -22.07 0.99 17.03
C VAL A 266 -22.20 0.88 18.55
N GLY A 267 -21.94 1.96 19.30
CA GLY A 267 -22.16 2.03 20.74
C GLY A 267 -23.58 1.67 21.16
N THR A 268 -24.62 2.03 20.38
CA THR A 268 -26.01 1.63 20.70
C THR A 268 -26.21 0.12 20.60
N GLN A 269 -25.49 -0.58 19.72
CA GLN A 269 -25.56 -2.04 19.60
C GLN A 269 -25.02 -2.78 20.84
N TYR A 270 -24.25 -2.11 21.69
CA TYR A 270 -23.66 -2.67 22.91
C TYR A 270 -24.11 -1.96 24.19
N ALA A 271 -24.98 -0.94 24.09
CA ALA A 271 -25.44 -0.13 25.22
C ALA A 271 -26.06 -0.99 26.34
N PHE A 272 -26.78 -2.05 25.97
CA PHE A 272 -27.43 -2.99 26.88
C PHE A 272 -26.45 -3.75 27.82
N LEU A 273 -25.16 -3.81 27.49
CA LEU A 273 -24.15 -4.48 28.32
C LEU A 273 -23.66 -3.60 29.49
N ASP A 274 -23.74 -2.28 29.34
CA ASP A 274 -23.28 -1.31 30.34
C ASP A 274 -24.43 -0.72 31.17
N SER A 275 -25.69 -0.94 30.78
CA SER A 275 -26.87 -0.54 31.56
C SER A 275 -27.10 -1.50 32.73
N ARG A 276 -26.58 -1.12 33.91
CA ARG A 276 -26.88 -1.79 35.18
C ARG A 276 -28.34 -1.54 35.55
N ASP A 277 -29.12 -2.62 35.62
CA ASP A 277 -30.55 -2.65 35.96
C ASP A 277 -31.48 -1.93 34.97
N SER A 278 -31.94 -2.67 33.98
CA SER A 278 -33.31 -2.52 33.50
C SER A 278 -33.87 -3.91 33.26
N SER A 279 -34.74 -4.34 34.17
CA SER A 279 -35.75 -5.36 33.91
C SER A 279 -36.19 -5.26 32.44
N ARG A 280 -36.10 -6.36 31.69
CA ARG A 280 -36.62 -6.53 30.32
C ARG A 280 -38.15 -6.38 30.28
N ASN A 281 -38.68 -5.30 30.80
CA ASN A 281 -40.09 -4.99 30.80
C ASN A 281 -40.38 -4.11 29.59
N GLY A 282 -40.74 -4.78 28.50
CA GLY A 282 -41.28 -4.17 27.29
C GLY A 282 -40.21 -3.86 26.26
N ALA A 283 -40.34 -4.45 25.08
CA ALA A 283 -39.81 -3.84 23.88
C ALA A 283 -40.47 -2.46 23.75
N ASP A 284 -39.78 -1.41 24.19
CA ASP A 284 -40.20 -0.04 23.97
C ASP A 284 -40.18 0.21 22.46
N THR A 285 -41.30 -0.07 21.81
CA THR A 285 -41.59 0.26 20.40
C THR A 285 -41.91 1.75 20.22
N GLY A 286 -41.47 2.58 21.17
CA GLY A 286 -41.49 4.03 21.03
C GLY A 286 -40.50 4.50 19.95
N PRO A 287 -40.68 5.71 19.41
CA PRO A 287 -39.78 6.28 18.40
C PRO A 287 -38.32 6.44 18.88
N PHE A 288 -38.05 6.27 20.18
CA PHE A 288 -36.74 6.41 20.82
C PHE A 288 -36.14 5.08 21.31
N SER A 289 -36.53 3.93 20.75
CA SER A 289 -35.84 2.66 21.02
C SER A 289 -34.34 2.76 20.71
N GLU A 290 -33.49 1.99 21.41
CA GLU A 290 -32.05 1.97 21.17
C GLU A 290 -31.71 1.70 19.68
N ASP A 291 -32.48 0.80 19.05
CA ASP A 291 -32.38 0.47 17.62
C ASP A 291 -32.69 1.68 16.72
N ASN A 292 -33.69 2.50 17.09
CA ASN A 292 -34.03 3.70 16.33
C ASN A 292 -32.94 4.78 16.46
N VAL A 293 -32.32 4.92 17.64
CA VAL A 293 -31.21 5.88 17.85
C VAL A 293 -29.99 5.48 17.01
N GLY A 294 -29.61 4.20 17.04
CA GLY A 294 -28.53 3.67 16.22
C GLY A 294 -28.78 3.90 14.73
N LEU A 295 -30.00 3.62 14.27
CA LEU A 295 -30.40 3.84 12.87
C LEU A 295 -30.36 5.31 12.46
N MET A 296 -30.82 6.24 13.31
CA MET A 296 -30.73 7.67 13.03
C MET A 296 -29.27 8.13 12.89
N LEU A 297 -28.38 7.70 13.78
CA LEU A 297 -26.95 8.03 13.73
C LEU A 297 -26.30 7.48 12.46
N TYR A 298 -26.59 6.23 12.11
CA TYR A 298 -26.15 5.61 10.85
C TYR A 298 -26.62 6.42 9.63
N GLN A 299 -27.89 6.84 9.59
CA GLN A 299 -28.42 7.65 8.49
C GLN A 299 -27.71 8.99 8.34
N GLN A 300 -27.30 9.63 9.45
CA GLN A 300 -26.51 10.86 9.38
C GLN A 300 -25.11 10.59 8.84
N ALA A 301 -24.45 9.51 9.27
CA ALA A 301 -23.15 9.11 8.74
C ALA A 301 -23.20 8.84 7.22
N CYS A 302 -24.26 8.18 6.72
CA CYS A 302 -24.43 7.92 5.29
C CYS A 302 -24.59 9.19 4.44
N LYS A 303 -25.18 10.26 4.97
CA LYS A 303 -25.29 11.55 4.25
C LYS A 303 -23.92 12.18 4.00
N LEU A 304 -22.95 11.91 4.87
CA LEU A 304 -21.58 12.43 4.78
C LEU A 304 -20.73 11.62 3.80
N LEU A 305 -21.15 10.42 3.40
CA LEU A 305 -20.35 9.47 2.62
C LEU A 305 -19.79 10.03 1.29
N PRO A 306 -20.54 10.82 0.49
CA PRO A 306 -20.00 11.40 -0.74
C PRO A 306 -18.75 12.27 -0.50
N ASP A 307 -18.79 13.09 0.55
CA ASP A 307 -17.67 13.95 0.94
C ASP A 307 -16.54 13.12 1.54
N VAL A 308 -16.85 12.08 2.32
CA VAL A 308 -15.86 11.12 2.85
C VAL A 308 -15.07 10.45 1.73
N ILE A 309 -15.75 9.98 0.68
CA ILE A 309 -15.12 9.35 -0.50
C ILE A 309 -14.24 10.37 -1.25
N THR A 310 -14.70 11.62 -1.37
CA THR A 310 -13.93 12.66 -2.07
C THR A 310 -12.70 13.09 -1.27
N ILE A 311 -12.81 13.17 0.06
CA ILE A 311 -11.72 13.53 0.98
C ILE A 311 -10.71 12.41 1.14
N ALA A 312 -11.11 11.14 0.97
CA ALA A 312 -10.25 9.95 0.92
C ALA A 312 -8.96 10.06 1.76
N SER A 313 -9.09 10.37 3.05
CA SER A 313 -8.01 10.43 4.05
C SER A 313 -7.95 9.14 4.88
N LEU A 314 -7.02 9.07 5.84
CA LEU A 314 -7.02 8.02 6.86
C LEU A 314 -8.38 7.94 7.59
N GLU A 315 -8.93 9.08 7.98
CA GLU A 315 -10.22 9.16 8.65
C GLU A 315 -11.36 8.72 7.73
N SER A 316 -11.25 8.92 6.40
CA SER A 316 -12.22 8.36 5.45
C SER A 316 -12.19 6.83 5.43
N VAL A 317 -11.01 6.22 5.55
CA VAL A 317 -10.88 4.75 5.66
C VAL A 317 -11.53 4.27 6.96
N GLN A 318 -11.23 4.91 8.08
CA GLN A 318 -11.81 4.58 9.39
C GLN A 318 -13.33 4.75 9.41
N ALA A 319 -13.85 5.81 8.77
CA ALA A 319 -15.29 6.03 8.62
C ALA A 319 -15.95 4.87 7.88
N CYS A 320 -15.49 4.53 6.67
CA CYS A 320 -16.05 3.42 5.89
C CYS A 320 -15.92 2.07 6.60
N LEU A 321 -14.80 1.83 7.29
CA LEU A 321 -14.59 0.64 8.11
C LEU A 321 -15.63 0.53 9.24
N LEU A 322 -15.91 1.63 9.94
CA LEU A 322 -16.92 1.67 11.00
C LEU A 322 -18.36 1.52 10.46
N ILE A 323 -18.66 2.03 9.26
CA ILE A 323 -19.94 1.77 8.57
C ILE A 323 -20.09 0.27 8.27
N GLY A 324 -19.02 -0.37 7.79
CA GLY A 324 -18.96 -1.82 7.61
C GLY A 324 -19.21 -2.56 8.92
N LEU A 325 -18.53 -2.17 10.00
CA LEU A 325 -18.71 -2.77 11.33
C LEU A 325 -20.16 -2.69 11.83
N TYR A 326 -20.80 -1.52 11.72
CA TYR A 326 -22.20 -1.35 12.15
C TYR A 326 -23.18 -2.24 11.38
N THR A 327 -22.94 -2.39 10.07
CA THR A 327 -23.82 -3.19 9.20
C THR A 327 -23.51 -4.69 9.27
N MET A 328 -22.41 -5.10 9.87
CA MET A 328 -21.98 -6.49 9.98
C MET A 328 -23.00 -7.42 10.66
N PRO A 329 -23.60 -7.11 11.83
CA PRO A 329 -24.63 -7.95 12.44
C PRO A 329 -25.97 -7.90 11.70
N ILE A 330 -26.17 -6.96 10.77
CA ILE A 330 -27.43 -6.74 10.07
C ILE A 330 -27.43 -7.43 8.70
N ASP A 331 -26.38 -7.19 7.91
CA ASP A 331 -26.22 -7.68 6.53
C ASP A 331 -24.73 -7.91 6.20
N PRO A 332 -24.14 -9.02 6.70
CA PRO A 332 -22.70 -9.28 6.60
C PRO A 332 -22.24 -9.48 5.15
N SER A 333 -23.02 -10.19 4.33
CA SER A 333 -22.68 -10.49 2.93
C SER A 333 -23.06 -9.39 1.93
N GLY A 334 -23.89 -8.42 2.34
CA GLY A 334 -24.35 -7.33 1.49
C GLY A 334 -23.66 -6.00 1.82
N LEU A 335 -24.34 -5.17 2.63
CA LEU A 335 -23.88 -3.82 2.96
C LEU A 335 -22.52 -3.82 3.66
N SER A 336 -22.32 -4.68 4.66
CA SER A 336 -21.05 -4.77 5.39
C SER A 336 -19.89 -5.04 4.44
N TRP A 337 -20.01 -6.09 3.61
CA TRP A 337 -19.01 -6.42 2.60
C TRP A 337 -18.75 -5.27 1.62
N THR A 338 -19.79 -4.54 1.20
CA THR A 338 -19.66 -3.38 0.30
C THR A 338 -18.86 -2.25 0.93
N TYR A 339 -19.14 -1.90 2.19
CA TYR A 339 -18.43 -0.83 2.90
C TYR A 339 -17.00 -1.20 3.27
N LEU A 340 -16.75 -2.47 3.65
CA LEU A 340 -15.39 -2.97 3.87
C LEU A 340 -14.56 -2.90 2.58
N ASN A 341 -15.14 -3.28 1.43
CA ASN A 341 -14.45 -3.13 0.15
C ASN A 341 -14.17 -1.67 -0.20
N LEU A 342 -15.10 -0.76 0.06
CA LEU A 342 -14.89 0.67 -0.12
C LEU A 342 -13.74 1.18 0.77
N ALA A 343 -13.72 0.79 2.04
CA ALA A 343 -12.61 1.10 2.95
C ALA A 343 -11.28 0.56 2.40
N SER A 344 -11.25 -0.66 1.88
CA SER A 344 -10.04 -1.28 1.29
C SER A 344 -9.53 -0.50 0.09
N LYS A 345 -10.42 -0.03 -0.79
CA LYS A 345 -10.02 0.80 -1.93
C LYS A 345 -9.47 2.15 -1.49
N LEU A 346 -10.09 2.80 -0.52
CA LEU A 346 -9.60 4.06 0.05
C LEU A 346 -8.24 3.87 0.74
N ALA A 347 -8.05 2.74 1.45
CA ALA A 347 -6.78 2.42 2.11
C ALA A 347 -5.64 2.20 1.12
N ILE A 348 -5.90 1.47 0.02
CA ILE A 348 -4.95 1.26 -1.07
C ILE A 348 -4.63 2.58 -1.78
N GLN A 349 -5.63 3.41 -2.04
CA GLN A 349 -5.43 4.75 -2.61
C GLN A 349 -4.57 5.63 -1.71
N ASN A 350 -4.66 5.43 -0.39
CA ASN A 350 -3.81 6.09 0.58
C ASN A 350 -2.44 5.42 0.75
N GLY A 351 -2.18 4.25 0.15
CA GLY A 351 -0.92 3.52 0.31
C GLY A 351 -0.74 2.87 1.68
N MET A 352 -1.84 2.58 2.40
CA MET A 352 -1.78 1.97 3.73
C MET A 352 -1.39 0.49 3.69
N HIS A 353 -1.53 -0.17 2.54
CA HIS A 353 -1.15 -1.57 2.28
C HIS A 353 0.35 -1.78 2.07
N ARG A 354 1.14 -0.70 2.05
CA ARG A 354 2.59 -0.74 1.87
C ARG A 354 3.27 -0.09 3.06
N ARG A 355 4.50 -0.55 3.36
CA ARG A 355 5.33 0.07 4.38
C ARG A 355 5.71 1.48 3.91
N TYR A 356 5.30 2.48 4.70
CA TYR A 356 5.61 3.87 4.40
C TYR A 356 7.12 4.14 4.59
N PRO A 357 7.79 4.89 3.69
CA PRO A 357 9.19 5.28 3.86
C PRO A 357 9.43 6.01 5.19
N SER A 358 10.59 5.85 5.81
CA SER A 358 10.86 6.35 7.16
C SER A 358 10.77 7.87 7.32
N GLU A 359 10.76 8.64 6.23
CA GLU A 359 10.80 10.09 6.22
C GLU A 359 9.47 10.67 5.70
N GLY A 360 8.82 11.55 6.49
CA GLY A 360 7.73 12.42 5.99
C GLY A 360 6.35 12.29 6.66
N LEU A 361 6.12 11.33 7.55
CA LEU A 361 4.87 11.22 8.33
C LEU A 361 5.13 11.17 9.83
N ASP A 362 4.21 11.74 10.61
CA ASP A 362 4.19 11.61 12.06
C ASP A 362 4.10 10.14 12.48
N LEU A 363 4.83 9.77 13.55
CA LEU A 363 4.93 8.40 14.03
C LEU A 363 3.58 7.85 14.47
N VAL A 364 2.75 8.68 15.11
CA VAL A 364 1.40 8.30 15.54
C VAL A 364 0.54 7.99 14.32
N VAL A 365 0.52 8.88 13.33
CA VAL A 365 -0.23 8.69 12.08
C VAL A 365 0.21 7.42 11.35
N ARG A 366 1.52 7.15 11.29
CA ARG A 366 2.06 5.94 10.67
C ARG A 366 1.59 4.66 11.37
N GLU A 367 1.61 4.66 12.70
CA GLU A 367 1.13 3.53 13.50
C GLU A 367 -0.38 3.33 13.34
N THR A 368 -1.18 4.40 13.44
CA THR A 368 -2.64 4.36 13.23
C THR A 368 -2.96 3.79 11.85
N ARG A 369 -2.24 4.20 10.81
CA ARG A 369 -2.43 3.67 9.45
C ARG A 369 -2.19 2.17 9.38
N SER A 370 -1.14 1.68 10.03
CA SER A 370 -0.82 0.25 10.05
C SER A 370 -1.89 -0.56 10.79
N ARG A 371 -2.30 -0.11 11.98
CA ARG A 371 -3.33 -0.80 12.78
C ARG A 371 -4.70 -0.83 12.09
N VAL A 372 -5.09 0.27 11.43
CA VAL A 372 -6.33 0.34 10.63
C VAL A 372 -6.26 -0.59 9.43
N TRP A 373 -5.13 -0.61 8.70
CA TRP A 373 -4.95 -1.50 7.56
C TRP A 373 -5.07 -2.98 7.96
N TRP A 374 -4.38 -3.39 9.02
CA TRP A 374 -4.43 -4.78 9.46
C TRP A 374 -5.79 -5.17 10.00
N THR A 375 -6.47 -4.27 10.72
CA THR A 375 -7.86 -4.50 11.15
C THR A 375 -8.78 -4.73 9.94
N LEU A 376 -8.70 -3.85 8.95
CA LEU A 376 -9.51 -3.93 7.74
C LEU A 376 -9.21 -5.21 6.94
N TYR A 377 -7.93 -5.56 6.79
CA TYR A 377 -7.51 -6.79 6.12
C TYR A 377 -8.05 -8.03 6.82
N THR A 378 -8.05 -8.07 8.16
CA THR A 378 -8.58 -9.20 8.91
C THR A 378 -10.10 -9.29 8.84
N LEU A 379 -10.83 -8.16 8.80
CA LEU A 379 -12.29 -8.17 8.73
C LEU A 379 -12.85 -8.43 7.32
N GLU A 380 -12.08 -8.17 6.27
CA GLU A 380 -12.49 -8.44 4.87
C GLU A 380 -12.26 -9.89 4.45
N LYS A 381 -11.24 -10.55 5.02
CA LYS A 381 -10.89 -11.94 4.74
C LYS A 381 -11.90 -12.92 5.33
#